data_AF-A0A6G1JGI0-F1
#
_entry.id   AF-A0A6G1JGI0-F1
#
_cell.length_a   1.000
_cell.length_b   1.000
_cell.length_c   1.000
_cell.angle_alpha   90.00
_cell.angle_beta   90.00
_cell.angle_gamma   90.00
#
_symmetry.space_group_name_H-M   'P 1'
#
loop_
_entity.id
_entity.type
_entity.pdbx_description
1 polymer ?
#
loop_
_entity_poly.entity_id
_entity_poly.type
_entity_poly.pdbx_seq_one_letter_code
_entity_poly.pdbx_strand_id
1 'polypeptide(L)' 'MRLLRLEDDGEFSLVRLFGKNIPSYAILSHTWGASHEEVTFKDIVKGTGKSKAGYAKIRFCGKQAAKDGLQYFWV' A
#
# COMPACT_ATOMS: atom_id res chain seq x y z
N MET A 1 8.17 -10.89 3.51
CA MET A 1 7.77 -9.47 3.43
C MET A 1 6.31 -9.35 3.02
N ARG A 2 5.60 -8.32 3.49
CA ARG A 2 4.22 -8.00 3.09
C ARG A 2 4.26 -6.76 2.21
N LEU A 3 3.79 -6.86 0.98
CA LEU A 3 3.73 -5.76 0.02
C LEU A 3 2.28 -5.54 -0.42
N LEU A 4 1.99 -4.33 -0.87
CA LEU A 4 0.75 -3.99 -1.55
C LEU A 4 0.99 -3.96 -3.05
N ARG A 5 -0.02 -4.39 -3.81
CA ARG A 5 -0.10 -4.24 -5.26
C ARG A 5 -1.36 -3.43 -5.58
N LEU A 6 -1.23 -2.43 -6.45
CA LEU A 6 -2.38 -1.72 -7.00
C LEU A 6 -2.99 -2.57 -8.12
N GLU A 7 -4.28 -2.84 -8.02
CA GLU A 7 -5.04 -3.59 -9.03
C GLU A 7 -5.71 -2.62 -10.03
N ASP A 8 -6.21 -3.16 -11.15
CA ASP A 8 -6.82 -2.38 -12.23
C ASP A 8 -8.11 -1.66 -11.80
N ASP A 9 -8.81 -2.17 -10.79
CA ASP A 9 -9.99 -1.55 -10.18
C ASP A 9 -9.63 -0.39 -9.21
N GLY A 10 -8.34 -0.13 -9.01
CA GLY A 10 -7.82 0.89 -8.10
C GLY A 10 -7.79 0.47 -6.63
N GLU A 11 -8.09 -0.80 -6.33
CA GLU A 11 -7.97 -1.40 -5.01
C GLU A 11 -6.56 -1.97 -4.78
N PHE A 12 -6.33 -2.49 -3.58
CA PHE A 12 -5.05 -3.05 -3.20
C PHE A 12 -5.17 -4.51 -2.79
N SER A 13 -4.23 -5.31 -3.27
CA SER A 13 -4.03 -6.67 -2.80
C SER A 13 -2.80 -6.76 -1.90
N LEU A 14 -2.95 -7.48 -0.78
CA LEU A 14 -1.82 -7.83 0.08
C LEU A 14 -1.11 -9.06 -0.47
N VAL A 15 0.16 -8.90 -0.84
CA VAL A 15 1.02 -9.97 -1.32
C VAL A 15 2.04 -10.34 -0.24
N ARG A 16 2.09 -11.62 0.13
CA ARG A 16 3.09 -12.16 1.04
C ARG A 16 4.19 -12.81 0.23
N LEU A 17 5.39 -12.29 0.36
CA LEU A 17 6.59 -12.81 -0.29
C LEU A 17 7.49 -13.47 0.75
N PHE A 18 8.00 -14.66 0.42
CA PHE A 18 8.88 -15.43 1.28
C PHE A 18 10.22 -15.68 0.58
N GLY A 19 11.31 -15.76 1.36
CA GLY A 19 12.65 -16.03 0.83
C GLY A 19 13.41 -14.78 0.35
N LYS A 20 14.47 -15.01 -0.43
CA LYS A 20 15.42 -13.96 -0.89
C LYS A 20 14.99 -13.25 -2.18
N ASN A 21 14.04 -13.81 -2.93
CA ASN A 21 13.58 -13.26 -4.21
C ASN A 21 12.47 -12.23 -3.99
N ILE A 22 12.83 -11.10 -3.39
CA ILE A 22 11.91 -9.96 -3.22
C ILE A 22 12.06 -9.06 -4.46
N PRO A 23 10.98 -8.81 -5.23
CA PRO A 23 11.02 -7.94 -6.39
C PRO A 23 11.25 -6.49 -5.97
N SER A 24 11.65 -5.64 -6.91
CA SER A 24 11.73 -4.19 -6.68
C SER A 24 10.38 -3.63 -6.24
N TYR A 25 10.39 -2.73 -5.26
CA TYR A 25 9.19 -2.14 -4.68
C TYR A 25 9.43 -0.69 -4.26
N ALA A 26 8.39 0.13 -4.32
CA ALA A 26 8.42 1.48 -3.76
C ALA A 26 8.16 1.45 -2.26
N ILE A 27 8.58 2.48 -1.53
CA ILE A 27 8.29 2.64 -0.10
C ILE A 27 7.52 3.94 0.08
N LEU A 28 6.35 3.87 0.71
CA LEU A 28 5.66 5.07 1.16
C LEU A 28 6.39 5.61 2.39
N SER A 29 6.92 6.83 2.28
CA SER A 29 7.48 7.52 3.44
C SER A 29 6.36 7.85 4.43
N HIS A 30 6.55 7.40 5.68
CA HIS A 30 5.53 7.56 6.72
C HIS A 30 5.57 8.97 7.30
N THR A 31 4.57 9.79 6.94
CA THR A 31 4.22 11.01 7.67
C THR A 31 2.99 10.71 8.52
N TRP A 32 3.17 10.56 9.83
CA TRP A 32 2.09 10.18 10.74
C TRP A 32 1.07 11.31 10.90
N GLY A 33 -0.20 11.01 10.63
CA GLY A 33 -1.36 11.79 11.08
C GLY A 33 -1.87 11.31 12.44
N ALA A 34 -3.07 11.76 12.81
CA ALA A 34 -3.71 11.24 14.02
C ALA A 34 -4.09 9.76 13.84
N SER A 35 -4.12 8.99 14.93
CA SER A 35 -4.32 7.52 14.86
C SER A 35 -5.60 7.08 14.12
N HIS A 36 -6.65 7.91 14.13
CA HIS A 36 -7.90 7.63 13.43
C HIS A 36 -7.84 7.89 11.91
N GLU A 37 -6.86 8.69 11.46
CA GLU A 37 -6.58 8.99 10.06
C GLU A 37 -5.69 7.94 9.41
N GLU A 38 -4.94 7.16 10.20
CA GLU A 38 -4.02 6.15 9.72
C GLU A 38 -4.73 4.85 9.32
N VAL A 39 -4.34 4.32 8.16
CA VAL A 39 -4.86 3.06 7.65
C VAL A 39 -4.06 1.93 8.30
N THR A 40 -4.76 1.05 9.01
CA THR A 40 -4.13 -0.09 9.66
C THR A 40 -4.06 -1.29 8.72
N PHE A 41 -3.22 -2.27 9.05
CA PHE A 41 -3.22 -3.56 8.38
C PHE A 41 -4.61 -4.22 8.33
N LYS A 42 -5.38 -4.10 9.42
CA LYS A 42 -6.74 -4.64 9.51
C LYS A 42 -7.69 -3.94 8.53
N ASP A 43 -7.52 -2.64 8.33
CA ASP A 43 -8.31 -1.86 7.39
C ASP A 43 -8.05 -2.28 5.94
N ILE A 44 -6.81 -2.61 5.60
CA ILE A 44 -6.43 -3.12 4.27
C ILE A 44 -7.06 -4.51 4.06
N VAL A 45 -6.88 -5.42 5.02
CA VAL A 45 -7.41 -6.80 4.91
C VAL A 45 -8.95 -6.83 4.84
N LYS A 46 -9.63 -5.89 5.50
CA LYS A 46 -11.10 -5.80 5.48
C LYS A 46 -11.67 -4.86 4.42
N GLY A 47 -10.82 -4.10 3.72
CA GLY A 47 -11.25 -3.04 2.80
C GLY A 47 -11.96 -1.86 3.49
N THR A 48 -11.83 -1.69 4.81
CA THR A 48 -12.54 -0.66 5.60
C THR A 48 -11.81 0.67 5.72
N GLY A 49 -10.60 0.78 5.18
CA GLY A 49 -9.74 1.97 5.32
C GLY A 49 -10.06 3.14 4.41
N LYS A 50 -10.98 2.99 3.45
CA LYS A 50 -11.19 3.94 2.34
C LYS A 50 -11.60 5.35 2.77
N SER A 51 -12.27 5.47 3.93
CA SER A 51 -12.71 6.75 4.49
C SER A 51 -11.61 7.49 5.26
N LYS A 52 -10.47 6.84 5.54
CA LYS A 52 -9.38 7.43 6.31
C LYS A 52 -8.47 8.27 5.43
N ALA A 53 -7.98 9.39 5.95
CA ALA A 53 -7.09 10.28 5.22
C ALA A 53 -5.79 9.58 4.75
N GLY A 54 -5.27 8.65 5.53
CA GLY A 54 -4.11 7.83 5.18
C GLY A 54 -4.30 6.99 3.91
N TYR A 55 -5.55 6.67 3.54
CA TYR A 55 -5.83 5.89 2.31
C TYR A 55 -5.41 6.63 1.05
N ALA A 56 -5.51 7.97 1.05
CA ALA A 56 -5.06 8.79 -0.06
C ALA A 56 -3.55 8.67 -0.29
N LYS A 57 -2.76 8.60 0.80
CA LYS A 57 -1.30 8.42 0.74
C LYS A 57 -0.93 7.06 0.11
N ILE A 58 -1.64 6.00 0.52
CA ILE A 58 -1.47 4.64 -0.01
C ILE A 58 -1.80 4.60 -1.51
N ARG A 59 -2.93 5.19 -1.93
CA ARG A 59 -3.29 5.31 -3.36
C ARG A 59 -2.28 6.10 -4.15
N PHE A 60 -1.77 7.19 -3.60
CA PHE A 60 -0.74 7.97 -4.26
C PHE A 60 0.53 7.14 -4.47
N CYS A 61 1.01 6.44 -3.44
CA CYS A 61 2.19 5.59 -3.55
C CYS A 61 2.01 4.48 -4.58
N GLY A 62 0.88 3.75 -4.56
CA GLY A 62 0.62 2.69 -5.55
C GLY A 62 0.59 3.22 -6.99
N LYS A 63 -0.02 4.39 -7.21
CA LYS A 63 -0.02 5.04 -8.54
C LYS A 63 1.36 5.50 -8.96
N GLN A 64 2.16 6.02 -8.04
CA GLN A 64 3.52 6.45 -8.32
C GLN A 64 4.42 5.24 -8.63
N ALA A 65 4.32 4.17 -7.84
CA ALA A 65 4.99 2.90 -8.10
C ALA A 65 4.67 2.37 -9.50
N ALA A 66 3.40 2.35 -9.88
CA ALA A 66 2.98 1.93 -11.22
C ALA A 66 3.58 2.79 -12.35
N LYS A 67 3.62 4.12 -12.17
CA LYS A 67 4.28 5.04 -13.11
C LYS A 67 5.78 4.78 -13.23
N ASP A 68 6.43 4.38 -12.13
CA ASP A 68 7.85 4.06 -12.07
C ASP A 68 8.16 2.62 -12.52
N GLY A 69 7.17 1.88 -13.03
CA GLY A 69 7.31 0.50 -13.48
C GLY A 69 7.41 -0.53 -12.35
N LEU A 70 7.05 -0.15 -11.13
CA LEU A 70 7.06 -1.00 -9.94
C LEU A 70 5.65 -1.55 -9.67
N GLN A 71 5.55 -2.87 -9.60
CA GLN A 71 4.29 -3.56 -9.32
C GLN A 71 3.92 -3.53 -7.84
N TYR A 72 4.91 -3.37 -6.97
CA TYR A 72 4.74 -3.50 -5.52
C TYR A 72 5.17 -2.25 -4.77
N PHE A 73 4.55 -2.02 -3.64
CA PHE A 73 4.96 -0.97 -2.71
C PHE A 73 4.73 -1.38 -1.26
N TRP A 74 5.49 -0.78 -0.35
CA TRP A 74 5.42 -1.00 1.08
C TRP A 74 4.84 0.23 1.79
N VAL A 75 4.04 -0.02 2.82
CA VAL A 75 3.39 0.96 3.68
C VAL A 75 3.64 0.55 5.12
#